data_AF-A0A1E5VYM5-F1
#
_entry.id   AF-A0A1E5VYM5-F1
#
_cell.length_a   1.000
_cell.length_b   1.000
_cell.length_c   1.000
_cell.angle_alpha   90.00
_cell.angle_beta   90.00
_cell.angle_gamma   90.00
#
_symmetry.space_group_name_H-M   'P 1'
#
loop_
_entity.id
_entity.type
_entity.pdbx_description
1 polymer ?
#
loop_
_entity_poly.entity_id
_entity_poly.type
_entity_poly.pdbx_seq_one_letter_code
_entity_poly.pdbx_strand_id
1 'polypeptide(L)'
;MLEVLRRLKGAGLTGVKVLWTFFERRIQPLMARVHPLFRYTGASDPTRMSPDVLMPADVRSRVWAVIKRLEDMPKLDRHEQGLAPNPVARHAGYDPVAVSICYFFSVALCVPSSSTLYLAWL
;
A
#
# COMPACT_ATOMS: atom_id res chain seq x y z
N MET A 1 15.08 -7.96 15.40
CA MET A 1 14.21 -7.04 14.63
C MET A 1 15.02 -5.99 13.86
N LEU A 2 15.87 -5.19 14.51
CA LEU A 2 16.66 -4.13 13.84
C LEU A 2 17.63 -4.66 12.77
N GLU A 3 18.20 -5.85 12.96
CA GLU A 3 19.07 -6.49 11.96
C GLU A 3 18.33 -6.80 10.65
N VAL A 4 17.06 -7.21 10.74
CA VAL A 4 16.21 -7.43 9.56
C VAL A 4 15.96 -6.13 8.82
N LEU A 5 15.64 -5.05 9.55
CA LEU A 5 15.47 -3.72 8.96
C LEU A 5 16.75 -3.20 8.29
N ARG A 6 17.92 -3.44 8.90
CA ARG A 6 19.22 -3.08 8.32
C ARG A 6 19.47 -3.79 6.99
N ARG A 7 19.20 -5.10 6.93
CA ARG A 7 19.30 -5.90 5.70
C ARG A 7 18.32 -5.42 4.63
N LEU A 8 17.08 -5.14 5.00
CA LEU A 8 16.06 -4.62 4.08
C LEU A 8 16.45 -3.25 3.52
N LYS A 9 16.96 -2.36 4.37
CA LYS A 9 17.46 -1.05 3.95
C LYS A 9 18.65 -1.19 2.99
N GLY A 10 19.59 -2.10 3.28
CA GLY A 10 20.69 -2.45 2.38
C GLY A 10 20.22 -3.03 1.04
N ALA A 11 19.11 -3.78 1.05
CA ALA A 11 18.45 -4.31 -0.15
C ALA A 11 17.56 -3.28 -0.90
N GLY A 12 17.60 -2.00 -0.50
CA GLY A 12 16.88 -0.92 -1.18
C GLY A 12 15.48 -0.60 -0.65
N LEU A 13 15.11 -1.09 0.53
CA LEU A 13 13.89 -0.62 1.21
C LEU A 13 14.07 0.86 1.61
N THR A 14 13.26 1.72 1.00
CA THR A 14 13.26 3.17 1.22
C THR A 14 11.86 3.68 1.55
N GLY A 15 11.76 4.86 2.16
CA GLY A 15 10.47 5.52 2.41
C GLY A 15 9.66 5.73 1.13
N VAL A 16 10.33 6.07 0.01
CA VAL A 16 9.73 6.16 -1.33
C VAL A 16 9.02 4.85 -1.69
N LYS A 17 9.70 3.70 -1.55
CA LYS A 17 9.12 2.40 -1.89
C LYS A 17 7.92 2.07 -1.01
N VAL A 18 8.00 2.36 0.29
CA VAL A 18 6.90 2.15 1.23
C VAL A 18 5.69 3.02 0.86
N LEU A 19 5.89 4.31 0.62
CA LEU A 19 4.82 5.23 0.22
C LEU A 19 4.23 4.87 -1.15
N TRP A 20 5.08 4.49 -2.11
CA TRP A 20 4.65 4.01 -3.42
C TRP A 20 3.67 2.84 -3.27
N THR A 21 4.00 1.84 -2.45
CA THR A 21 3.10 0.69 -2.23
C THR A 21 1.78 1.07 -1.58
N PHE A 22 1.75 2.08 -0.70
CA PHE A 22 0.50 2.56 -0.10
C PHE A 22 -0.40 3.23 -1.13
N PHE A 23 0.15 4.13 -1.96
CA PHE A 23 -0.62 4.85 -2.95
C PHE A 23 -1.06 3.97 -4.12
N GLU A 24 -0.17 3.12 -4.63
CA GLU A 24 -0.48 2.17 -5.70
C GLU A 24 -1.61 1.21 -5.29
N ARG A 25 -1.60 0.73 -4.04
CA ARG A 25 -2.64 -0.16 -3.50
C ARG A 25 -3.86 0.58 -2.95
N ARG A 26 -3.89 1.92 -3.03
CA ARG A 26 -4.98 2.77 -2.49
C ARG A 26 -5.27 2.52 -0.99
N ILE A 27 -4.22 2.31 -0.20
CA ILE A 27 -4.32 2.06 1.24
C ILE A 27 -3.77 3.25 2.01
N GLN A 28 -4.56 3.80 2.94
CA GLN A 28 -4.06 4.87 3.80
C GLN A 28 -3.05 4.32 4.82
N PRO A 29 -1.88 4.98 4.98
CA PRO A 29 -0.86 4.55 5.93
C PRO A 29 -1.35 4.47 7.39
N LEU A 30 -2.27 5.36 7.78
CA LEU A 30 -2.71 5.54 9.16
C LEU A 30 -4.11 4.99 9.46
N MET A 31 -4.81 4.40 8.49
CA MET A 31 -6.10 3.77 8.76
C MET A 31 -5.93 2.44 9.49
N ALA A 32 -6.91 2.12 10.34
CA ALA A 32 -7.11 0.77 10.83
C ALA A 32 -7.38 -0.18 9.65
N ARG A 33 -6.76 -1.37 9.69
CA ARG A 33 -6.85 -2.36 8.61
C ARG A 33 -7.37 -3.67 9.18
N VAL A 34 -8.22 -4.35 8.41
CA VAL A 34 -8.75 -5.66 8.79
C VAL A 34 -7.65 -6.71 8.84
N HIS A 35 -6.64 -6.60 7.96
CA HIS A 35 -5.45 -7.43 7.99
C HIS A 35 -4.19 -6.60 7.70
N PRO A 36 -3.01 -7.11 8.10
CA PRO A 36 -1.73 -6.50 7.74
C PRO A 36 -1.56 -6.35 6.22
N LEU A 37 -0.80 -5.33 5.80
CA LEU A 37 -0.57 -5.00 4.38
C LEU A 37 0.08 -6.14 3.58
N PHE A 38 0.87 -7.00 4.23
CA PHE A 38 1.48 -8.15 3.58
C PHE A 38 0.47 -9.22 3.15
N ARG A 39 -0.76 -9.19 3.68
CA ARG A 39 -1.89 -10.07 3.28
C ARG A 39 -2.82 -9.42 2.26
N TYR A 40 -2.41 -8.30 1.65
CA TYR A 40 -3.22 -7.59 0.67
C TYR A 40 -3.59 -8.51 -0.51
N THR A 41 -4.90 -8.63 -0.79
CA THR A 41 -5.45 -9.57 -1.77
C THR A 41 -5.72 -8.93 -3.14
N GLY A 42 -5.57 -7.61 -3.27
CA GLY A 42 -5.73 -6.91 -4.54
C GLY A 42 -6.91 -5.95 -4.56
N ALA A 43 -7.59 -5.84 -5.71
CA ALA A 43 -8.66 -4.86 -5.92
C ALA A 43 -9.90 -5.09 -5.05
N SER A 44 -10.19 -6.36 -4.71
CA SER A 44 -11.32 -6.75 -3.86
C SER A 44 -11.00 -6.71 -2.36
N ASP A 45 -9.82 -6.22 -1.98
CA ASP A 45 -9.38 -6.15 -0.60
C ASP A 45 -10.20 -5.12 0.18
N PRO A 46 -10.78 -5.46 1.34
CA PRO A 46 -11.60 -4.53 2.12
C PRO A 46 -10.80 -3.34 2.68
N THR A 47 -9.47 -3.46 2.72
CA THR A 47 -8.56 -2.39 3.15
C THR A 47 -8.34 -1.36 2.04
N ARG A 48 -8.71 -1.67 0.79
CA ARG A 48 -8.54 -0.79 -0.37
C ARG A 48 -9.62 0.29 -0.39
N MET A 49 -9.21 1.56 -0.48
CA MET A 49 -10.14 2.70 -0.43
C MET A 49 -10.89 2.99 -1.72
N SER A 50 -10.36 2.56 -2.87
CA SER A 50 -11.00 2.74 -4.16
C SER A 50 -10.57 1.62 -5.10
N PRO A 51 -11.48 1.09 -5.94
CA PRO A 51 -11.16 0.06 -6.91
C PRO A 51 -10.27 0.57 -8.05
N ASP A 52 -10.19 1.90 -8.23
CA ASP A 52 -9.48 2.52 -9.35
C ASP A 52 -7.97 2.28 -9.23
N VAL A 53 -7.36 1.97 -10.37
CA VAL A 53 -5.91 1.79 -10.49
C VAL A 53 -5.30 3.14 -10.85
N LEU A 54 -4.31 3.57 -10.07
CA LEU A 54 -3.56 4.79 -10.37
C LEU A 54 -2.51 4.52 -11.44
N MET A 55 -2.31 5.47 -12.35
CA MET A 55 -1.17 5.43 -13.25
C MET A 55 0.12 5.71 -12.46
N PRO A 56 1.28 5.17 -12.87
CA PRO A 56 2.55 5.41 -12.20
C PRO A 56 2.88 6.88 -11.98
N ALA A 57 2.51 7.75 -12.92
CA ALA A 57 2.67 9.21 -12.82
C ALA A 57 1.83 9.83 -11.67
N ASP A 58 0.62 9.33 -11.43
CA ASP A 58 -0.24 9.79 -10.34
C ASP A 58 0.31 9.34 -8.99
N VAL A 59 0.77 8.08 -8.92
CA VAL A 59 1.45 7.54 -7.73
C VAL A 59 2.70 8.36 -7.43
N ARG A 60 3.50 8.67 -8.46
CA ARG A 60 4.68 9.53 -8.36
C ARG A 60 4.33 10.89 -7.76
N SER A 61 3.31 11.54 -8.31
CA SER A 61 2.85 12.87 -7.87
C SER A 61 2.44 12.86 -6.39
N ARG A 62 1.73 11.81 -5.95
CA ARG A 62 1.30 11.63 -4.56
C ARG A 62 2.46 11.35 -3.61
N VAL A 63 3.42 10.51 -4.01
CA VAL A 63 4.63 10.23 -3.22
C VAL A 63 5.47 11.50 -3.07
N TRP A 64 5.62 12.27 -4.14
CA TRP A 64 6.33 13.55 -4.11
C TRP A 64 5.70 14.54 -3.13
N ALA A 65 4.36 14.62 -3.10
CA ALA A 65 3.63 15.49 -2.19
C ALA A 65 3.89 15.18 -0.69
N VAL A 66 4.22 13.93 -0.35
CA VAL A 66 4.52 13.53 1.04
C VAL A 66 6.00 13.73 1.40
N ILE A 67 6.92 13.30 0.52
CA ILE A 67 8.35 13.30 0.85
C ILE A 67 8.95 14.70 0.77
N LYS A 68 8.61 15.48 -0.28
CA LYS A 68 9.13 16.85 -0.51
C LYS A 68 10.66 16.98 -0.37
N ARG A 69 11.44 15.93 -0.71
CA ARG A 69 12.91 15.91 -0.63
C ARG A 69 13.53 15.65 -1.98
N LEU A 70 14.38 16.57 -2.45
CA LEU A 70 15.02 16.49 -3.75
C LEU A 70 15.94 15.25 -3.91
N GLU A 71 16.59 14.82 -2.84
CA GLU A 71 17.47 13.63 -2.83
C GLU A 71 16.75 12.33 -3.20
N ASP A 72 15.42 12.28 -3.05
CA ASP A 72 14.61 11.10 -3.33
C ASP A 72 14.05 11.08 -4.77
N MET A 73 14.21 12.17 -5.54
CA MET A 73 13.84 12.26 -6.96
C MET A 73 14.36 11.09 -7.82
N PRO A 74 15.66 10.74 -7.81
CA PRO A 74 16.15 9.65 -8.65
C PRO A 74 15.57 8.28 -8.27
N LYS A 75 15.08 8.11 -7.03
CA LYS A 75 14.38 6.88 -6.62
C LYS A 75 12.95 6.86 -7.15
N LEU A 76 12.31 8.03 -7.18
CA LEU A 76 10.96 8.22 -7.69
C LEU A 76 10.88 7.95 -9.19
N ASP A 77 11.86 8.46 -9.95
CA ASP A 77 11.95 8.24 -11.41
C ASP A 77 12.12 6.74 -11.74
N ARG A 78 12.97 6.04 -10.99
CA ARG A 78 13.14 4.58 -11.13
C ARG A 78 11.85 3.82 -10.83
N HIS A 79 11.05 4.30 -9.87
CA HIS A 79 9.78 3.69 -9.53
C HIS A 79 8.74 3.86 -10.64
N GLU A 80 8.63 5.05 -11.21
CA GLU A 80 7.75 5.32 -12.35
C GLU A 80 8.12 4.49 -13.59
N GLN A 81 9.42 4.32 -13.85
CA GLN A 81 9.94 3.50 -14.95
C GLN A 81 9.88 1.97 -14.68
N GLY A 82 9.41 1.54 -13.51
CA GLY A 82 9.39 0.12 -13.12
C GLY A 82 10.77 -0.50 -12.84
N LEU A 83 11.84 0.30 -12.82
CA LEU A 83 13.23 -0.11 -12.58
C LEU A 83 13.60 -0.16 -11.09
N ALA A 84 12.67 0.17 -10.18
CA ALA A 84 12.96 0.22 -8.77
C ALA A 84 13.36 -1.16 -8.21
N PRO A 85 14.52 -1.27 -7.51
CA PRO A 85 14.99 -2.54 -6.98
C PRO A 85 13.93 -3.15 -6.08
N ASN A 86 13.60 -4.42 -6.33
CA ASN A 86 12.70 -5.15 -5.47
C ASN A 86 13.48 -5.68 -4.26
N PRO A 87 13.12 -5.31 -3.02
CA PRO A 87 13.82 -5.83 -1.86
C PRO A 87 13.69 -7.36 -1.86
N VAL A 88 14.81 -8.03 -1.61
CA VAL A 88 14.99 -9.50 -1.73
C VAL A 88 14.06 -10.29 -0.79
N ALA A 89 13.32 -9.62 0.10
CA ALA A 89 12.26 -10.23 0.90
C ALA A 89 10.96 -10.42 0.09
N ARG A 90 11.00 -11.27 -0.94
CA ARG A 90 9.77 -11.93 -1.43
C ARG A 90 9.64 -13.26 -0.69
N HIS A 91 8.56 -13.41 0.06
CA HIS A 91 7.87 -14.67 0.41
C HIS A 91 8.66 -15.87 0.96
N ALA A 92 9.90 -15.75 1.43
CA ALA A 92 10.53 -16.85 2.15
C ALA A 92 9.94 -16.98 3.56
N GLY A 93 8.80 -17.70 3.70
CA GLY A 93 8.39 -18.31 4.97
C GLY A 93 7.18 -17.75 5.73
N TYR A 94 6.21 -17.07 5.08
CA TYR A 94 4.92 -16.74 5.71
C TYR A 94 3.76 -17.30 4.88
N ASP A 95 3.52 -18.60 5.06
CA ASP A 95 2.31 -19.29 4.59
C ASP A 95 1.18 -19.00 5.59
N PRO A 96 0.07 -18.35 5.20
CA PRO A 96 -1.06 -18.16 6.09
C PRO A 96 -1.74 -19.52 6.28
N VAL A 97 -1.48 -20.17 7.42
CA VAL A 97 -2.32 -21.28 7.89
C VAL A 97 -3.78 -20.84 7.78
N ALA A 98 -4.53 -21.54 6.95
CA ALA A 98 -5.94 -21.29 6.70
C ALA A 98 -6.74 -21.55 7.98
N VAL A 99 -6.91 -20.52 8.80
CA VAL A 99 -7.94 -20.54 9.85
C VAL A 99 -9.25 -20.23 9.15
N SER A 100 -9.87 -21.28 8.62
CA SER A 100 -11.27 -21.31 8.23
C SER A 100 -12.12 -20.88 9.42
N ILE A 101 -12.74 -19.71 9.32
CA ILE A 101 -13.85 -19.35 10.21
C ILE A 101 -15.03 -19.05 9.29
N CYS A 102 -15.87 -20.08 9.15
CA CYS A 102 -17.24 -19.96 8.72
C CYS A 102 -17.94 -18.91 9.58
N TYR A 103 -18.38 -17.80 8.98
CA TYR A 103 -19.55 -17.06 9.48
C TYR A 103 -20.49 -16.79 8.30
N PHE A 104 -21.32 -17.78 8.05
CA PHE A 104 -22.68 -17.55 7.57
C PHE A 104 -23.39 -16.67 8.62
N PHE A 105 -23.83 -15.47 8.25
CA PHE A 105 -25.23 -15.01 8.37
C PHE A 105 -25.35 -13.53 7.97
N SER A 106 -26.06 -13.34 6.86
CA SER A 106 -26.95 -12.23 6.50
C SER A 106 -27.18 -11.11 7.54
N VAL A 107 -26.89 -9.86 7.17
CA VAL A 107 -27.82 -8.73 7.35
C VAL A 107 -27.71 -7.78 6.15
N ALA A 108 -28.84 -7.61 5.49
CA ALA A 108 -29.09 -6.71 4.38
C ALA A 108 -29.14 -5.23 4.81
N LEU A 109 -28.81 -4.36 3.86
CA LEU A 109 -29.28 -2.97 3.72
C LEU A 109 -29.09 -2.03 4.92
N CYS A 110 -28.12 -1.12 4.83
CA CYS A 110 -28.38 0.32 4.92
C CYS A 110 -27.14 1.11 4.50
N VAL A 111 -27.15 1.67 3.29
CA VAL A 111 -26.27 2.79 2.93
C VAL A 111 -26.98 4.06 3.38
N PRO A 112 -26.34 4.91 4.20
CA PRO A 112 -26.61 6.33 4.16
C PRO A 112 -25.41 7.06 3.56
N SER A 113 -25.70 7.69 2.42
CA SER A 113 -25.04 8.87 1.88
C SER A 113 -24.63 9.84 2.98
N SER A 114 -23.37 10.26 2.98
CA SER A 114 -22.92 11.53 3.56
C SER A 114 -21.61 11.96 2.90
N SER A 115 -21.78 12.54 1.73
CA SER A 115 -20.78 13.29 0.99
C SER A 115 -20.39 14.55 1.75
N THR A 116 -19.38 14.51 2.60
CA THR A 116 -18.53 15.69 2.91
C THR A 116 -17.37 15.24 3.77
N LEU A 117 -16.24 14.90 3.11
CA LEU A 117 -14.84 14.93 3.58
C LEU A 117 -13.98 14.08 2.61
N TYR A 118 -14.09 14.30 1.30
CA TYR A 118 -13.32 13.55 0.29
C TYR A 118 -12.55 14.44 -0.71
N LEU A 119 -12.43 15.74 -0.44
CA LEU A 119 -11.75 16.70 -1.33
C LEU A 119 -10.38 17.16 -0.81
N ALA A 120 -9.66 16.31 -0.08
CA ALA A 120 -8.28 16.58 0.31
C ALA A 120 -7.26 15.58 -0.26
N TRP A 121 -7.70 14.62 -1.09
CA TRP A 121 -6.83 13.54 -1.61
C TRP A 121 -7.20 13.06 -3.03
N LEU A 122 -7.76 13.96 -3.85
CA LEU A 122 -7.69 13.87 -5.31
C LEU A 122 -6.37 14.49 -5.77
#